data_AF-A0A238C5A4-F1
#
_entry.id   AF-A0A238C5A4-F1
#
_cell.length_a   1.000
_cell.length_b   1.000
_cell.length_c   1.000
_cell.angle_alpha   90.00
_cell.angle_beta   90.00
_cell.angle_gamma   90.00
#
_symmetry.space_group_name_H-M   'P 1'
#
loop_
_entity.id
_entity.type
_entity.pdbx_description
1 polymer ?
#
loop_
_entity_poly.entity_id
_entity_poly.type
_entity_poly.pdbx_seq_one_letter_code
_entity_poly.pdbx_strand_id
1 'polypeptide(L)'
;MIQKQLFGIQCIQLLKYLHRYADWLQVIEFIEIWMSQGVSHFFFYFYTTSQIVMDILQYYETKGIVTLLPWRSFPTGEDENPNKDVYRLAHSLANNDCLWRSQGARFVAFVDLDEYILTMNGVPLIAFIEKKAEQCPRCGSFAVIHRKMYYSSPRPRSEFHWDDIKFEWLINTSYGLPEKDGPHKQIVQSKTVSIISTHSTRKSYPGYIDVNLNSSEIALLHASHKWSETNHPVSNVSISPSFFVDALPSLNMAFREIGRLLFKSKTVRIERTLQMEIAKCTNQKFMTNIPRKFCIELALVHFHLKVIAVLILLY
;
A
#
# COMPACT_ATOMS: atom_id res chain seq x y z
N MET A 1 30.20 7.56 -14.04
CA MET A 1 29.08 6.69 -13.64
C MET A 1 28.16 7.51 -12.75
N ILE A 2 27.09 8.08 -13.31
CA ILE A 2 26.14 8.87 -12.52
C ILE A 2 25.31 7.86 -11.72
N GLN A 3 25.60 7.76 -10.43
CA GLN A 3 24.76 7.05 -9.48
C GLN A 3 23.35 7.64 -9.64
N LYS A 4 22.40 6.84 -10.13
CA LYS A 4 20.98 7.22 -10.15
C LYS A 4 20.61 7.54 -8.70
N GLN A 5 20.65 8.82 -8.31
CA GLN A 5 20.08 9.27 -7.05
C GLN A 5 18.59 8.99 -7.15
N LEU A 6 18.15 7.87 -6.55
CA LEU A 6 16.73 7.55 -6.45
C LEU A 6 16.11 8.63 -5.56
N PHE A 7 15.31 9.52 -6.14
CA PHE A 7 14.79 10.69 -5.43
C PHE A 7 13.67 10.33 -4.43
N GLY A 8 12.91 9.27 -4.71
CA GLY A 8 11.96 8.69 -3.77
C GLY A 8 11.80 7.18 -3.96
N ILE A 9 11.87 6.42 -2.87
CA ILE A 9 11.53 5.01 -2.81
C ILE A 9 10.30 4.80 -1.93
N GLN A 10 9.35 3.99 -2.40
CA GLN A 10 8.20 3.57 -1.61
C GLN A 10 8.33 2.08 -1.24
N CYS A 11 8.30 1.80 0.06
CA CYS A 11 8.26 0.44 0.58
C CYS A 11 6.80 0.03 0.79
N ILE A 12 6.36 -1.04 0.14
CA ILE A 12 4.98 -1.54 0.20
C ILE A 12 4.94 -2.97 0.71
N GLN A 13 3.98 -3.23 1.61
CA GLN A 13 3.78 -4.53 2.21
C GLN A 13 2.46 -5.14 1.76
N LEU A 14 2.53 -6.18 0.94
CA LEU A 14 1.39 -7.06 0.64
C LEU A 14 1.21 -8.16 1.70
N LEU A 15 2.05 -8.15 2.74
CA LEU A 15 2.07 -9.15 3.80
C LEU A 15 0.79 -9.15 4.64
N LYS A 16 0.04 -8.03 4.64
CA LYS A 16 -1.25 -7.86 5.33
C LYS A 16 -2.30 -8.89 4.93
N TYR A 17 -2.13 -9.54 3.79
CA TYR A 17 -3.10 -10.48 3.22
C TYR A 17 -2.51 -11.89 3.20
N LEU A 18 -2.52 -12.53 4.38
CA LEU A 18 -2.07 -13.91 4.62
C LEU A 18 -2.61 -14.95 3.61
N HIS A 19 -3.67 -14.62 2.89
CA HIS A 19 -4.45 -15.54 2.05
C HIS A 19 -4.54 -15.13 0.57
N ARG A 20 -3.53 -14.41 0.04
CA ARG A 20 -3.42 -13.90 -1.35
C ARG A 20 -3.99 -12.49 -1.53
N TYR A 21 -3.18 -11.57 -2.04
CA TYR A 21 -3.64 -10.25 -2.50
C TYR A 21 -4.12 -10.30 -3.95
N ALA A 22 -5.35 -9.84 -4.22
CA ALA A 22 -6.01 -9.99 -5.53
C ALA A 22 -6.55 -8.67 -6.13
N ASP A 23 -6.47 -7.54 -5.43
CA ASP A 23 -6.92 -6.24 -5.93
C ASP A 23 -5.87 -5.64 -6.88
N TRP A 24 -5.86 -6.14 -8.10
CA TRP A 24 -4.92 -5.75 -9.14
C TRP A 24 -5.12 -4.31 -9.63
N LEU A 25 -6.34 -3.78 -9.57
CA LEU A 25 -6.64 -2.40 -9.95
C LEU A 25 -6.01 -1.40 -8.99
N GLN A 26 -6.01 -1.70 -7.69
CA GLN A 26 -5.35 -0.89 -6.66
C GLN A 26 -3.84 -0.77 -6.87
N VAL A 27 -3.18 -1.81 -7.41
CA VAL A 27 -1.73 -1.79 -7.67
C VAL A 27 -1.38 -0.75 -8.73
N ILE A 28 -2.12 -0.73 -9.84
CA ILE A 28 -1.93 0.25 -10.92
C ILE A 28 -2.23 1.65 -10.40
N GLU A 29 -3.38 1.84 -9.73
CA GLU A 29 -3.77 3.11 -9.10
C GLU A 29 -2.66 3.64 -8.18
N PHE A 30 -2.14 2.79 -7.30
CA PHE A 30 -1.10 3.16 -6.36
C PHE A 30 0.20 3.59 -7.04
N ILE A 31 0.74 2.75 -7.94
CA ILE A 31 2.04 3.02 -8.58
C ILE A 31 1.98 4.33 -9.36
N GLU A 32 0.95 4.52 -10.18
CA GLU A 32 0.83 5.70 -11.04
C GLU A 32 0.63 7.00 -10.24
N ILE A 33 -0.17 6.96 -9.17
CA ILE A 33 -0.35 8.14 -8.30
C ILE A 33 0.97 8.50 -7.61
N TRP A 34 1.68 7.53 -7.03
CA TRP A 34 2.95 7.82 -6.37
C TRP A 34 4.05 8.27 -7.36
N MET A 35 4.06 7.73 -8.58
CA MET A 35 4.94 8.21 -9.64
C MET A 35 4.63 9.66 -10.01
N SER A 36 3.35 10.06 -10.07
CA SER A 36 2.95 11.46 -10.30
C SER A 36 3.44 12.40 -9.20
N GLN A 37 3.68 11.88 -7.99
CA GLN A 37 4.24 12.63 -6.86
C GLN A 37 5.78 12.71 -6.88
N GLY A 38 6.43 12.13 -7.90
CA GLY A 38 7.88 12.11 -8.09
C GLY A 38 8.58 10.86 -7.55
N VAL A 39 7.85 9.85 -7.07
CA VAL A 39 8.48 8.58 -6.65
C VAL A 39 9.01 7.85 -7.86
N SER A 40 10.26 7.43 -7.76
CA SER A 40 11.02 6.85 -8.87
C SER A 40 11.11 5.33 -8.83
N HIS A 41 10.88 4.71 -7.66
CA HIS A 41 11.03 3.27 -7.49
C HIS A 41 10.24 2.72 -6.31
N PHE A 42 9.85 1.45 -6.39
CA PHE A 42 9.00 0.77 -5.41
C PHE A 42 9.61 -0.57 -5.01
N PHE A 43 9.67 -0.86 -3.71
CA PHE A 43 9.93 -2.20 -3.20
C PHE A 43 8.62 -2.84 -2.76
N PHE A 44 8.24 -3.94 -3.42
CA PHE A 44 7.05 -4.70 -3.09
C PHE A 44 7.42 -5.99 -2.34
N TYR A 45 7.13 -6.03 -1.05
CA TYR A 45 7.22 -7.25 -0.25
C TYR A 45 5.94 -8.04 -0.38
N PHE A 46 6.03 -9.27 -0.89
CA PHE A 46 4.86 -10.10 -1.14
C PHE A 46 5.05 -11.51 -0.60
N TYR A 47 3.98 -12.08 -0.04
CA TYR A 47 3.93 -13.49 0.35
C TYR A 47 3.21 -14.31 -0.73
N THR A 48 1.95 -13.98 -0.98
CA THR A 48 1.14 -14.58 -2.06
C THR A 48 0.27 -13.52 -2.72
N THR A 49 0.12 -13.59 -4.05
CA THR A 49 -0.71 -12.68 -4.85
C THR A 49 -1.49 -13.46 -5.90
N SER A 50 -2.53 -12.86 -6.49
CA SER A 50 -3.12 -13.39 -7.71
C SER A 50 -2.13 -13.31 -8.87
N GLN A 51 -2.36 -14.14 -9.90
CA GLN A 51 -1.52 -14.13 -11.10
C GLN A 51 -1.56 -12.76 -11.79
N ILE A 52 -2.76 -12.17 -11.94
CA ILE A 52 -2.91 -10.83 -12.55
C ILE A 52 -2.14 -9.76 -11.76
N VAL A 53 -2.17 -9.80 -10.42
CA VAL A 53 -1.36 -8.89 -9.59
C VAL A 53 0.13 -9.09 -9.89
N MET A 54 0.59 -10.34 -9.95
CA MET A 54 1.99 -10.65 -10.26
C MET A 54 2.39 -10.17 -11.66
N ASP A 55 1.55 -10.41 -12.66
CA ASP A 55 1.81 -9.99 -14.05
C ASP A 55 1.93 -8.46 -14.16
N ILE A 56 1.09 -7.70 -13.44
CA ILE A 56 1.17 -6.23 -13.37
C ILE A 56 2.45 -5.79 -12.67
N LEU A 57 2.79 -6.40 -11.53
CA LEU A 57 4.01 -6.07 -10.80
C LEU A 57 5.26 -6.37 -11.65
N GLN A 58 5.27 -7.48 -12.37
CA GLN A 58 6.34 -7.86 -13.31
C GLN A 58 6.42 -6.90 -14.49
N TYR A 59 5.28 -6.43 -15.01
CA TYR A 59 5.28 -5.37 -16.02
C TYR A 59 6.03 -4.12 -15.53
N TYR A 60 5.76 -3.64 -14.31
CA TYR A 60 6.50 -2.51 -13.75
C TYR A 60 7.96 -2.84 -13.38
N GLU A 61 8.24 -4.09 -13.00
CA GLU A 61 9.61 -4.57 -12.76
C GLU A 61 10.45 -4.54 -14.04
N THR A 62 9.89 -4.96 -15.18
CA THR A 62 10.59 -4.91 -16.49
C THR A 62 10.90 -3.47 -16.93
N LYS A 63 10.14 -2.48 -16.45
CA LYS A 63 10.38 -1.05 -16.66
C LYS A 63 11.39 -0.45 -15.65
N GLY A 64 11.88 -1.25 -14.69
CA GLY A 64 12.80 -0.80 -13.63
C GLY A 64 12.13 0.06 -12.55
N ILE A 65 10.79 0.08 -12.51
CA ILE A 65 10.00 0.89 -11.58
C ILE A 65 9.79 0.14 -10.26
N VAL A 66 9.64 -1.19 -10.32
CA VAL A 66 9.40 -2.05 -9.16
C VAL A 66 10.58 -3.01 -8.96
N THR A 67 10.93 -3.28 -7.72
CA THR A 67 11.69 -4.47 -7.31
C THR A 67 10.78 -5.37 -6.48
N LEU A 68 10.61 -6.62 -6.90
CA LEU A 68 9.81 -7.61 -6.19
C LEU A 68 10.65 -8.37 -5.16
N LEU A 69 10.17 -8.40 -3.91
CA LEU A 69 10.84 -9.05 -2.79
C LEU A 69 9.93 -10.14 -2.20
N PRO A 70 10.16 -11.42 -2.54
CA PRO A 70 9.38 -12.51 -1.98
C PRO A 70 9.68 -12.66 -0.49
N TRP A 71 8.64 -12.59 0.33
CA TRP A 71 8.71 -12.89 1.76
C TRP A 71 8.62 -14.39 1.94
N ARG A 72 9.73 -15.02 2.36
CA ARG A 72 9.80 -16.46 2.55
C ARG A 72 9.36 -16.84 3.95
N SER A 73 8.72 -17.99 4.07
CA SER A 73 8.45 -18.59 5.37
C SER A 73 9.76 -18.95 6.07
N PHE A 74 9.80 -18.74 7.37
CA PHE A 74 10.87 -19.24 8.22
C PHE A 74 10.85 -20.77 8.29
N PRO A 75 12.00 -21.42 8.49
CA PRO A 75 12.06 -22.86 8.75
C PRO A 75 11.11 -23.24 9.89
N THR A 76 10.38 -24.33 9.72
CA THR A 76 9.47 -24.88 10.73
C THR A 76 10.14 -26.03 11.45
N GLY A 77 10.14 -26.00 12.78
CA GLY A 77 10.55 -27.14 13.61
C GLY A 77 9.42 -28.15 13.78
N GLU A 78 9.72 -29.31 14.37
CA GLU A 78 8.74 -30.36 14.68
C GLU A 78 7.66 -29.86 15.66
N ASP A 79 8.06 -29.10 16.68
CA ASP A 79 7.15 -28.62 17.73
C ASP A 79 6.68 -27.16 17.53
N GLU A 80 7.39 -26.39 16.69
CA GLU A 80 7.16 -24.96 16.55
C GLU A 80 7.15 -24.49 15.10
N ASN A 81 6.10 -23.78 14.72
CA ASN A 81 6.00 -23.11 13.43
C ASN A 81 5.99 -21.60 13.65
N PRO A 82 7.14 -20.90 13.50
CA PRO A 82 7.24 -19.47 13.75
C PRO A 82 6.35 -18.65 12.81
N ASN A 83 5.99 -19.19 11.65
CA ASN A 83 5.13 -18.49 10.68
C ASN A 83 3.68 -18.28 11.18
N LYS A 84 3.29 -18.91 12.30
CA LYS A 84 1.96 -18.70 12.91
C LYS A 84 1.80 -17.31 13.56
N ASP A 85 2.88 -16.73 14.07
CA ASP A 85 2.87 -15.48 14.86
C ASP A 85 3.69 -14.34 14.22
N VAL A 86 4.53 -14.68 13.24
CA VAL A 86 5.42 -13.74 12.54
C VAL A 86 4.67 -12.61 11.82
N TYR A 87 3.40 -12.78 11.44
CA TYR A 87 2.67 -11.80 10.63
C TYR A 87 2.76 -10.35 11.14
N ARG A 88 2.53 -10.11 12.45
CA ARG A 88 2.62 -8.74 13.02
C ARG A 88 4.04 -8.19 13.03
N LEU A 89 5.03 -9.05 13.26
CA LEU A 89 6.44 -8.66 13.33
C LEU A 89 7.05 -8.51 11.93
N ALA A 90 6.53 -9.25 10.94
CA ALA A 90 6.96 -9.23 9.55
C ALA A 90 6.82 -7.83 8.93
N HIS A 91 5.80 -7.07 9.32
CA HIS A 91 5.65 -5.69 8.85
C HIS A 91 6.79 -4.79 9.33
N SER A 92 7.18 -4.87 10.61
CA SER A 92 8.32 -4.08 11.08
C SER A 92 9.63 -4.58 10.48
N LEU A 93 9.79 -5.89 10.32
CA LEU A 93 10.98 -6.49 9.74
C LEU A 93 11.16 -6.10 8.26
N ALA A 94 10.11 -6.19 7.44
CA ALA A 94 10.11 -5.77 6.04
C ALA A 94 10.41 -4.28 5.89
N ASN A 95 9.90 -3.41 6.78
CA ASN A 95 10.24 -1.99 6.74
C ASN A 95 11.73 -1.73 7.02
N ASN A 96 12.33 -2.44 7.99
CA ASN A 96 13.76 -2.27 8.27
C ASN A 96 14.64 -2.86 7.16
N ASP A 97 14.29 -4.01 6.58
CA ASP A 97 14.98 -4.55 5.40
C ASP A 97 14.88 -3.57 4.22
N CYS A 98 13.70 -2.96 4.01
CA CYS A 98 13.53 -1.97 2.96
C CYS A 98 14.34 -0.70 3.18
N LEU A 99 14.36 -0.17 4.41
CA LEU A 99 15.19 0.98 4.78
C LEU A 99 16.68 0.70 4.50
N TRP A 100 17.14 -0.51 4.79
CA TRP A 100 18.51 -0.94 4.52
C TRP A 100 18.80 -1.04 3.02
N ARG A 101 17.89 -1.62 2.22
CA ARG A 101 18.03 -1.68 0.75
C ARG A 101 17.98 -0.30 0.09
N SER A 102 17.31 0.65 0.74
CA SER A 102 17.04 1.99 0.22
C SER A 102 18.10 3.03 0.60
N GLN A 103 19.25 2.64 1.16
CA GLN A 103 20.32 3.58 1.56
C GLN A 103 20.92 4.40 0.40
N GLY A 104 20.68 3.98 -0.85
CA GLY A 104 21.03 4.72 -2.06
C GLY A 104 20.04 5.82 -2.46
N ALA A 105 18.83 5.84 -1.88
CA ALA A 105 17.82 6.86 -2.17
C ALA A 105 17.97 8.09 -1.28
N ARG A 106 17.44 9.24 -1.73
CA ARG A 106 17.38 10.44 -0.90
C ARG A 106 16.27 10.32 0.15
N PHE A 107 15.05 10.02 -0.29
CA PHE A 107 13.90 9.83 0.57
C PHE A 107 13.29 8.43 0.43
N VAL A 108 12.76 7.92 1.53
CA VAL A 108 12.06 6.65 1.60
C VAL A 108 10.75 6.84 2.35
N ALA A 109 9.65 6.43 1.75
CA ALA A 109 8.34 6.41 2.38
C ALA A 109 7.93 4.97 2.67
N PHE A 110 7.17 4.77 3.75
CA PHE A 110 6.68 3.47 4.19
C PHE A 110 5.17 3.55 4.32
N VAL A 111 4.43 2.93 3.40
CA VAL A 111 2.97 3.09 3.30
C VAL A 111 2.30 1.77 2.88
N ASP A 112 1.01 1.68 3.12
CA ASP A 112 0.16 0.58 2.65
C ASP A 112 -0.44 0.92 1.27
N LEU A 113 -0.92 -0.08 0.51
CA LEU A 113 -1.49 0.15 -0.83
C LEU A 113 -2.76 1.02 -0.86
N ASP A 114 -3.44 1.14 0.28
CA ASP A 114 -4.62 1.97 0.47
C ASP A 114 -4.28 3.34 1.06
N GLU A 115 -3.04 3.80 0.96
CA GLU A 115 -2.57 5.05 1.55
C GLU A 115 -1.80 5.95 0.56
N TYR A 116 -2.12 7.24 0.61
CA TYR A 116 -1.53 8.28 -0.25
C TYR A 116 -1.06 9.46 0.60
N ILE A 117 0.19 9.88 0.42
CA ILE A 117 0.69 11.11 1.02
C ILE A 117 0.64 12.22 -0.03
N LEU A 118 -0.21 13.22 0.18
CA LEU A 118 -0.45 14.29 -0.78
C LEU A 118 -0.38 15.66 -0.10
N THR A 119 0.13 16.65 -0.83
CA THR A 119 0.15 18.04 -0.38
C THR A 119 -1.22 18.68 -0.58
N MET A 120 -1.57 19.62 0.30
CA MET A 120 -2.86 20.33 0.23
C MET A 120 -2.92 21.36 -0.89
N ASN A 121 -1.77 21.78 -1.42
CA ASN A 121 -1.66 22.80 -2.46
C ASN A 121 -1.34 22.23 -3.86
N GLY A 122 -1.32 20.90 -4.01
CA GLY A 122 -1.06 20.23 -5.30
C GLY A 122 0.40 20.17 -5.73
N VAL A 123 1.35 20.67 -4.92
CA VAL A 123 2.78 20.52 -5.20
C VAL A 123 3.17 19.04 -5.11
N PRO A 124 3.91 18.47 -6.08
CA PRO A 124 4.36 17.08 -5.99
C PRO A 124 5.12 16.78 -4.70
N LEU A 125 4.84 15.62 -4.09
CA LEU A 125 5.38 15.25 -2.78
C LEU A 125 6.89 15.39 -2.66
N ILE A 126 7.65 14.93 -3.66
CA ILE A 126 9.12 14.98 -3.62
C ILE A 126 9.62 16.44 -3.57
N ALA A 127 9.06 17.33 -4.39
CA ALA A 127 9.44 18.74 -4.36
C ALA A 127 9.12 19.40 -3.00
N PHE A 128 7.98 19.01 -2.40
CA PHE A 128 7.60 19.49 -1.07
C PHE A 128 8.58 19.01 0.00
N ILE A 129 8.92 17.72 0.03
CA ILE A 129 9.78 17.16 1.07
C ILE A 129 11.23 17.61 0.93
N GLU A 130 11.71 17.83 -0.29
CA GLU A 130 13.02 18.43 -0.55
C GLU A 130 13.15 19.80 0.11
N LYS A 131 12.17 20.67 -0.12
CA LYS A 131 12.14 22.01 0.49
C LYS A 131 12.09 21.94 2.01
N LYS A 132 11.33 20.99 2.59
CA LYS A 132 11.29 20.80 4.06
C LYS A 132 12.64 20.32 4.60
N ALA A 133 13.34 19.44 3.89
CA ALA A 133 14.66 18.96 4.28
C ALA A 133 15.74 20.05 4.18
N GLU A 134 15.67 20.92 3.17
CA GLU A 134 16.57 22.08 3.04
C GLU A 134 16.41 23.07 4.20
N GLN A 135 15.16 23.31 4.62
CA GLN A 135 14.84 24.19 5.75
C GLN A 135 15.24 23.59 7.10
N CYS A 136 15.44 22.27 7.17
CA CYS A 136 15.81 21.57 8.39
C CYS A 136 16.85 20.48 8.11
N PRO A 137 18.15 20.82 8.04
CA PRO A 137 19.21 19.85 7.76
C PRO A 137 19.31 18.70 8.78
N ARG A 138 18.78 18.89 10.01
CA ARG A 138 18.72 17.86 11.05
C ARG A 138 17.45 17.00 11.00
N CYS A 139 16.45 17.33 10.18
CA CYS A 139 15.21 16.57 10.10
C CYS A 139 15.45 15.28 9.31
N GLY A 140 15.62 14.16 10.00
CA GLY A 140 15.85 12.86 9.39
C GLY A 140 14.56 12.14 8.99
N SER A 141 13.45 12.47 9.65
CA SER A 141 12.15 11.84 9.43
C SER A 141 11.04 12.90 9.48
N PHE A 142 10.05 12.72 8.62
CA PHE A 142 8.90 13.59 8.46
C PHE A 142 7.63 12.76 8.60
N ALA A 143 7.00 12.84 9.77
CA ALA A 143 5.74 12.17 10.06
C ALA A 143 4.56 12.96 9.47
N VAL A 144 3.63 12.23 8.86
CA VAL A 144 2.42 12.79 8.25
C VAL A 144 1.19 12.26 8.98
N ILE A 145 0.33 13.18 9.41
CA ILE A 145 -0.89 12.84 10.14
C ILE A 145 -1.89 12.13 9.24
N HIS A 146 -2.49 11.08 9.80
CA HIS A 146 -3.48 10.23 9.17
C HIS A 146 -4.82 10.95 9.05
N ARG A 147 -5.49 10.71 7.92
CA ARG A 147 -6.86 11.11 7.64
C ARG A 147 -7.57 9.98 6.91
N LYS A 148 -8.86 9.79 7.21
CA LYS A 148 -9.72 8.90 6.43
C LYS A 148 -9.95 9.49 5.05
N MET A 149 -9.82 8.67 4.02
CA MET A 149 -10.17 8.99 2.65
C MET A 149 -11.38 8.18 2.19
N TYR A 150 -12.12 8.80 1.30
CA TYR A 150 -13.48 8.49 0.95
C TYR A 150 -13.66 8.71 -0.56
N TYR A 151 -13.93 7.62 -1.28
CA TYR A 151 -14.09 7.65 -2.72
C TYR A 151 -15.41 8.34 -3.10
N SER A 152 -15.41 9.08 -4.20
CA SER A 152 -16.63 9.78 -4.66
C SER A 152 -17.65 8.85 -5.30
N SER A 153 -17.22 7.68 -5.77
CA SER A 153 -18.06 6.64 -6.34
C SER A 153 -17.53 5.23 -6.02
N PRO A 154 -18.37 4.19 -6.10
CA PRO A 154 -17.93 2.82 -5.87
C PRO A 154 -16.91 2.36 -6.92
N ARG A 155 -15.94 1.57 -6.47
CA ARG A 155 -15.01 0.86 -7.36
C ARG A 155 -15.65 -0.40 -7.94
N PRO A 156 -15.15 -0.92 -9.08
CA PRO A 156 -15.58 -2.21 -9.59
C PRO A 156 -15.40 -3.32 -8.54
N ARG A 157 -16.43 -4.16 -8.35
CA ARG A 157 -16.45 -5.22 -7.32
C ARG A 157 -16.41 -6.63 -7.87
N SER A 158 -16.80 -6.81 -9.14
CA SER A 158 -16.94 -8.13 -9.76
C SER A 158 -16.48 -8.08 -11.22
N GLU A 159 -17.36 -8.43 -12.15
CA GLU A 159 -17.11 -8.43 -13.58
C GLU A 159 -17.40 -7.05 -14.17
N PHE A 160 -16.50 -6.56 -15.01
CA PHE A 160 -16.65 -5.28 -15.73
C PHE A 160 -15.82 -5.30 -17.01
N HIS A 161 -16.12 -4.38 -17.93
CA HIS A 161 -15.27 -4.16 -19.09
C HIS A 161 -14.09 -3.29 -18.68
N TRP A 162 -12.86 -3.79 -18.85
CA TRP A 162 -11.68 -3.03 -18.43
C TRP A 162 -11.59 -1.70 -19.19
N ASP A 163 -12.05 -1.65 -20.44
CA ASP A 163 -12.05 -0.44 -21.24
C ASP A 163 -13.13 0.60 -20.87
N ASP A 164 -13.93 0.36 -19.84
CA ASP A 164 -14.85 1.37 -19.29
C ASP A 164 -14.25 2.17 -18.13
N ILE A 165 -13.14 1.70 -17.54
CA ILE A 165 -12.53 2.35 -16.37
C ILE A 165 -11.92 3.71 -16.72
N LYS A 166 -12.30 4.76 -15.96
CA LYS A 166 -11.68 6.09 -16.01
C LYS A 166 -11.27 6.66 -14.66
N PHE A 167 -11.35 5.85 -13.60
CA PHE A 167 -10.98 6.21 -12.22
C PHE A 167 -11.80 7.39 -11.65
N GLU A 168 -13.09 7.46 -11.97
CA GLU A 168 -13.99 8.53 -11.53
C GLU A 168 -14.08 8.66 -10.01
N TRP A 169 -13.86 7.57 -9.27
CA TRP A 169 -13.86 7.53 -7.82
C TRP A 169 -12.75 8.36 -7.16
N LEU A 170 -11.71 8.73 -7.93
CA LEU A 170 -10.61 9.61 -7.50
C LEU A 170 -10.91 11.10 -7.74
N ILE A 171 -11.99 11.42 -8.44
CA ILE A 171 -12.43 12.81 -8.66
C ILE A 171 -13.29 13.23 -7.48
N ASN A 172 -13.10 14.46 -6.95
CA ASN A 172 -13.88 14.98 -5.83
C ASN A 172 -13.83 14.08 -4.57
N THR A 173 -12.65 13.52 -4.30
CA THR A 173 -12.45 12.69 -3.12
C THR A 173 -12.69 13.46 -1.83
N SER A 174 -13.32 12.77 -0.90
CA SER A 174 -13.61 13.29 0.42
C SER A 174 -12.52 12.84 1.41
N TYR A 175 -12.26 13.65 2.43
CA TYR A 175 -11.30 13.30 3.48
C TYR A 175 -11.69 13.88 4.83
N GLY A 176 -11.41 13.13 5.89
CA GLY A 176 -11.75 13.50 7.26
C GLY A 176 -10.79 14.50 7.91
N LEU A 177 -11.11 14.84 9.15
CA LEU A 177 -10.22 15.57 10.04
C LEU A 177 -8.92 14.79 10.32
N PRO A 178 -7.81 15.49 10.65
CA PRO A 178 -6.58 14.85 11.08
C PRO A 178 -6.79 14.05 12.39
N GLU A 179 -6.42 12.77 12.38
CA GLU A 179 -6.56 11.86 13.53
C GLU A 179 -5.23 11.75 14.30
N LYS A 180 -5.09 12.43 15.45
CA LYS A 180 -3.84 12.49 16.24
C LYS A 180 -3.32 11.14 16.74
N ASP A 181 -4.22 10.19 16.99
CA ASP A 181 -3.88 8.84 17.44
C ASP A 181 -3.97 7.82 16.30
N GLY A 182 -4.05 8.32 15.05
CA GLY A 182 -4.18 7.51 13.85
C GLY A 182 -2.88 6.80 13.46
N PRO A 183 -2.96 5.86 12.50
CA PRO A 183 -1.80 5.15 11.97
C PRO A 183 -0.97 6.07 11.04
N HIS A 184 -0.19 6.98 11.63
CA HIS A 184 0.71 7.87 10.91
C HIS A 184 1.76 7.11 10.11
N LYS A 185 2.30 7.76 9.06
CA LYS A 185 3.40 7.25 8.26
C LYS A 185 4.52 8.27 8.18
N GLN A 186 5.71 7.78 7.83
CA GLN A 186 6.92 8.59 7.72
C GLN A 186 7.44 8.62 6.29
N ILE A 187 7.98 9.78 5.93
CA ILE A 187 8.99 9.92 4.88
C ILE A 187 10.31 10.17 5.59
N VAL A 188 11.33 9.37 5.31
CA VAL A 188 12.64 9.48 5.97
C VAL A 188 13.73 9.80 4.96
N GLN A 189 14.73 10.55 5.39
CA GLN A 189 16.01 10.61 4.69
C GLN A 189 16.76 9.31 4.99
N SER A 190 17.03 8.50 3.96
CA SER A 190 17.47 7.11 4.09
C SER A 190 18.67 6.91 5.03
N LYS A 191 19.64 7.84 4.99
CA LYS A 191 20.90 7.80 5.76
C LYS A 191 20.81 8.35 7.17
N THR A 192 19.64 8.79 7.60
CA THR A 192 19.44 9.49 8.89
C THR A 192 18.66 8.69 9.90
N VAL A 193 17.99 7.61 9.46
CA VAL A 193 17.20 6.71 10.30
C VAL A 193 17.84 5.33 10.31
N SER A 194 17.94 4.73 11.50
CA SER A 194 18.53 3.40 11.70
C SER A 194 17.48 2.31 11.93
N ILE A 195 16.38 2.66 12.61
CA ILE A 195 15.31 1.71 12.92
C ILE A 195 13.96 2.39 12.71
N ILE A 196 13.09 1.73 11.95
CA ILE A 196 11.71 2.15 11.70
C ILE A 196 10.72 1.08 12.17
N SER A 197 9.52 1.50 12.53
CA SER A 197 8.37 0.61 12.72
C SER A 197 7.25 0.98 11.76
N THR A 198 6.17 0.20 11.74
CA THR A 198 5.05 0.39 10.79
C THR A 198 4.43 1.79 10.81
N HIS A 199 4.46 2.49 11.95
CA HIS A 199 3.81 3.80 12.11
C HIS A 199 4.70 4.87 12.75
N SER A 200 5.96 4.56 13.06
CA SER A 200 6.88 5.52 13.67
C SER A 200 8.34 5.20 13.42
N THR A 201 9.16 6.25 13.29
CA THR A 201 10.61 6.16 13.45
C THR A 201 10.92 5.75 14.88
N ARG A 202 11.73 4.70 15.07
CA ARG A 202 12.13 4.20 16.39
C ARG A 202 13.47 4.75 16.82
N LYS A 203 14.41 4.88 15.88
CA LYS A 203 15.76 5.37 16.17
C LYS A 203 16.37 6.08 14.97
N SER A 204 16.63 7.37 15.13
CA SER A 204 17.46 8.16 14.23
C SER A 204 18.95 8.04 14.58
N TYR A 205 19.83 8.26 13.61
CA TYR A 205 21.25 8.43 13.88
C TYR A 205 21.51 9.70 14.71
N PRO A 206 22.63 9.76 15.48
CA PRO A 206 22.94 10.91 16.32
C PRO A 206 22.89 12.23 15.54
N GLY A 207 22.24 13.24 16.13
CA GLY A 207 22.10 14.58 15.55
C GLY A 207 20.86 14.78 14.67
N TYR A 208 20.17 13.72 14.28
CA TYR A 208 18.94 13.79 13.49
C TYR A 208 17.67 13.68 14.35
N ILE A 209 16.63 14.39 13.94
CA ILE A 209 15.33 14.45 14.63
C ILE A 209 14.19 13.97 13.74
N ASP A 210 13.12 13.50 14.36
CA ASP A 210 11.82 13.24 13.72
C ASP A 210 10.91 14.45 13.92
N VAL A 211 10.21 14.87 12.86
CA VAL A 211 9.32 16.03 12.91
C VAL A 211 7.95 15.71 12.34
N ASN A 212 6.92 16.29 12.96
CA ASN A 212 5.57 16.24 12.41
C ASN A 212 5.40 17.35 11.38
N LEU A 213 4.96 16.99 10.18
CA LEU A 213 4.59 17.96 9.16
C LEU A 213 3.25 18.62 9.49
N ASN A 214 3.09 19.88 9.11
CA ASN A 214 1.86 20.62 9.37
C ASN A 214 0.69 20.02 8.59
N SER A 215 -0.36 19.60 9.29
CA SER A 215 -1.55 18.97 8.70
C SER A 215 -2.35 19.88 7.76
N SER A 216 -2.06 21.19 7.74
CA SER A 216 -2.61 22.15 6.79
C SER A 216 -1.86 22.19 5.46
N GLU A 217 -0.64 21.65 5.40
CA GLU A 217 0.19 21.62 4.19
C GLU A 217 0.17 20.26 3.49
N ILE A 218 -0.04 19.17 4.24
CA ILE A 218 0.10 17.78 3.75
C ILE A 218 -0.79 16.82 4.56
N ALA A 219 -1.24 15.75 3.90
CA ALA A 219 -2.03 14.70 4.53
C ALA A 219 -1.63 13.30 4.07
N LEU A 220 -1.79 12.34 4.98
CA LEU A 220 -1.84 10.92 4.70
C LEU A 220 -3.32 10.53 4.56
N LEU A 221 -3.76 10.30 3.33
CA LEU A 221 -5.10 9.86 2.99
C LEU A 221 -5.16 8.33 2.99
N HIS A 222 -5.97 7.75 3.87
CA HIS A 222 -6.11 6.30 4.00
C HIS A 222 -7.49 5.85 3.51
N ALA A 223 -7.52 5.20 2.35
CA ALA A 223 -8.70 4.68 1.66
C ALA A 223 -9.06 3.24 2.11
N SER A 224 -9.14 3.00 3.42
CA SER A 224 -9.35 1.65 3.96
C SER A 224 -10.69 1.04 3.53
N HIS A 225 -10.67 -0.26 3.23
CA HIS A 225 -11.88 -1.07 2.96
C HIS A 225 -12.99 -0.97 4.03
N LYS A 226 -12.65 -0.53 5.25
CA LYS A 226 -13.60 -0.34 6.34
C LYS A 226 -14.52 0.87 6.12
N TRP A 227 -14.11 1.87 5.34
CA TRP A 227 -14.81 3.15 5.26
C TRP A 227 -14.74 3.86 3.90
N SER A 228 -13.78 3.54 3.03
CA SER A 228 -13.54 4.30 1.80
C SER A 228 -14.68 4.25 0.78
N GLU A 229 -15.52 3.20 0.87
CA GLU A 229 -16.69 3.01 0.00
C GLU A 229 -18.03 3.05 0.77
N THR A 230 -18.03 3.47 2.04
CA THR A 230 -19.26 3.66 2.83
C THR A 230 -19.80 5.07 2.66
N ASN A 231 -21.10 5.31 2.80
CA ASN A 231 -21.61 6.68 2.87
C ASN A 231 -20.92 7.44 4.00
N HIS A 232 -20.34 8.60 3.68
CA HIS A 232 -19.59 9.40 4.64
C HIS A 232 -20.53 10.23 5.51
N PRO A 233 -20.15 10.52 6.77
CA PRO A 233 -20.88 11.50 7.56
C PRO A 233 -20.84 12.85 6.81
N VAL A 234 -21.99 13.53 6.70
CA VAL A 234 -22.08 14.85 6.05
C VAL A 234 -21.26 15.91 6.82
N SER A 235 -21.02 15.69 8.11
CA SER A 235 -20.23 16.57 8.97
C SER A 235 -18.76 16.14 9.05
N ASN A 236 -17.86 17.12 9.17
CA ASN A 236 -16.41 16.94 9.43
C ASN A 236 -15.61 16.25 8.31
N VAL A 237 -16.07 16.41 7.06
CA VAL A 237 -15.38 15.94 5.87
C VAL A 237 -15.15 17.13 4.93
N SER A 238 -13.97 17.19 4.33
CA SER A 238 -13.63 18.15 3.28
C SER A 238 -13.59 17.44 1.93
N ILE A 239 -14.02 18.13 0.88
CA ILE A 239 -13.92 17.64 -0.50
C ILE A 239 -12.73 18.33 -1.16
N SER A 240 -11.82 17.54 -1.74
CA SER A 240 -10.74 18.07 -2.56
C SER A 240 -10.95 17.59 -4.00
N PRO A 241 -11.24 18.49 -4.94
CA PRO A 241 -11.32 18.13 -6.35
C PRO A 241 -9.94 17.85 -6.94
N SER A 242 -8.84 18.34 -6.35
CA SER A 242 -7.53 18.42 -6.98
C SER A 242 -6.53 17.33 -6.60
N PHE A 243 -6.79 16.51 -5.56
CA PHE A 243 -5.77 15.58 -5.03
C PHE A 243 -5.19 14.61 -6.07
N PHE A 244 -6.04 14.06 -6.94
CA PHE A 244 -5.61 13.03 -7.90
C PHE A 244 -5.72 13.48 -9.36
N VAL A 245 -6.25 14.67 -9.63
CA VAL A 245 -6.57 15.12 -10.99
C VAL A 245 -5.35 15.12 -11.89
N ASP A 246 -4.20 15.58 -11.38
CA ASP A 246 -2.95 15.64 -12.16
C ASP A 246 -2.40 14.23 -12.47
N ALA A 247 -2.75 13.22 -11.67
CA ALA A 247 -2.36 11.83 -11.87
C ALA A 247 -3.28 11.08 -12.85
N LEU A 248 -4.53 11.54 -13.04
CA LEU A 248 -5.52 10.82 -13.85
C LEU A 248 -5.08 10.57 -15.30
N PRO A 249 -4.43 11.51 -16.02
CA PRO A 249 -4.01 11.26 -17.40
C PRO A 249 -2.99 10.13 -17.52
N SER A 250 -1.95 10.12 -16.68
CA SER A 250 -0.92 9.06 -16.69
C SER A 250 -1.48 7.73 -16.22
N LEU A 251 -2.29 7.75 -15.15
CA LEU A 251 -2.96 6.56 -14.64
C LEU A 251 -3.86 5.91 -15.69
N ASN A 252 -4.70 6.70 -16.37
CA ASN A 252 -5.54 6.18 -17.44
C ASN A 252 -4.70 5.62 -18.58
N MET A 253 -3.64 6.30 -19.01
CA MET A 253 -2.77 5.83 -20.08
C MET A 253 -2.12 4.48 -19.74
N ALA A 254 -1.48 4.38 -18.57
CA ALA A 254 -0.83 3.16 -18.10
C ALA A 254 -1.82 2.01 -17.93
N PHE A 255 -2.98 2.27 -17.34
CA PHE A 255 -4.03 1.28 -17.19
C PHE A 255 -4.49 0.72 -18.55
N ARG A 256 -4.63 1.58 -19.58
CA ARG A 256 -5.00 1.16 -20.94
C ARG A 256 -3.89 0.38 -21.63
N GLU A 257 -2.63 0.74 -21.41
CA GLU A 257 -1.46 0.00 -21.92
C GLU A 257 -1.42 -1.41 -21.31
N ILE A 258 -1.46 -1.51 -19.99
CA ILE A 258 -1.48 -2.78 -19.25
C ILE A 258 -2.67 -3.64 -19.67
N GLY A 259 -3.87 -3.04 -19.77
CA GLY A 259 -5.08 -3.75 -20.17
C GLY A 259 -4.95 -4.39 -21.55
N ARG A 260 -4.36 -3.69 -22.53
CA ARG A 260 -4.10 -4.26 -23.88
C ARG A 260 -3.08 -5.38 -23.87
N LEU A 261 -2.09 -5.32 -22.98
CA LEU A 261 -1.02 -6.31 -22.89
C LEU A 261 -1.48 -7.58 -22.17
N LEU A 262 -2.22 -7.44 -21.06
CA LEU A 262 -2.54 -8.56 -20.16
C LEU A 262 -3.91 -9.17 -20.42
N PHE A 263 -4.91 -8.40 -20.84
CA PHE A 263 -6.29 -8.87 -20.93
C PHE A 263 -6.67 -9.31 -22.35
N LYS A 264 -6.80 -10.62 -22.54
CA LYS A 264 -7.28 -11.23 -23.79
C LYS A 264 -8.78 -11.00 -24.06
N SER A 265 -9.56 -10.85 -22.98
CA SER A 265 -10.99 -10.53 -23.02
C SER A 265 -11.20 -9.07 -22.63
N LYS A 266 -12.23 -8.42 -23.19
CA LYS A 266 -12.69 -7.10 -22.72
C LYS A 266 -13.29 -7.18 -21.31
N THR A 267 -13.97 -8.28 -21.03
CA THR A 267 -14.59 -8.55 -19.74
C THR A 267 -13.57 -9.18 -18.81
N VAL A 268 -13.35 -8.54 -17.67
CA VAL A 268 -12.42 -8.98 -16.61
C VAL A 268 -13.13 -9.04 -15.26
N ARG A 269 -12.56 -9.81 -14.33
CA ARG A 269 -13.07 -9.94 -12.97
C ARG A 269 -12.06 -9.42 -11.95
N ILE A 270 -12.55 -8.73 -10.93
CA ILE A 270 -11.79 -8.39 -9.73
C ILE A 270 -12.39 -9.08 -8.50
N GLU A 271 -11.56 -9.67 -7.67
CA GLU A 271 -11.98 -10.39 -6.45
C GLU A 271 -12.00 -9.45 -5.23
N ARG A 272 -12.48 -8.21 -5.42
CA ARG A 272 -12.40 -7.17 -4.39
C ARG A 272 -13.29 -7.49 -3.18
N THR A 273 -14.50 -7.99 -3.40
CA THR A 273 -15.40 -8.40 -2.30
C THR A 273 -14.73 -9.45 -1.40
N LEU A 274 -14.13 -10.48 -2.01
CA LEU A 274 -13.39 -11.52 -1.30
C LEU A 274 -12.19 -10.94 -0.54
N GLN A 275 -11.43 -10.03 -1.16
CA GLN A 275 -10.32 -9.33 -0.51
C GLN A 275 -10.77 -8.57 0.74
N MET A 276 -11.91 -7.88 0.67
CA MET A 276 -12.49 -7.14 1.79
C MET A 276 -12.96 -8.08 2.91
N GLU A 277 -13.53 -9.23 2.59
CA GLU A 277 -13.93 -10.24 3.57
C GLU A 277 -12.72 -10.83 4.30
N ILE A 278 -11.67 -11.20 3.57
CA ILE A 278 -10.39 -11.67 4.14
C ILE A 278 -9.80 -10.59 5.06
N ALA A 279 -9.85 -9.31 4.64
CA ALA A 279 -9.35 -8.20 5.44
C ALA A 279 -10.16 -7.98 6.75
N LYS A 280 -11.48 -8.21 6.73
CA LYS A 280 -12.31 -8.17 7.94
C LYS A 280 -11.94 -9.30 8.91
N CYS A 281 -11.77 -10.52 8.40
CA CYS A 281 -11.38 -11.70 9.19
C CYS A 281 -10.01 -11.52 9.87
N THR A 282 -9.01 -11.03 9.13
CA THR A 282 -7.64 -10.86 9.64
C THR A 282 -7.48 -9.73 10.67
N ASN A 283 -8.42 -8.79 10.73
CA ASN A 283 -8.41 -7.67 11.69
C ASN A 283 -9.02 -8.00 13.07
N GLN A 284 -9.71 -9.13 13.22
CA GLN A 284 -10.24 -9.54 14.52
C GLN A 284 -9.09 -10.08 15.38
N LYS A 285 -8.66 -9.27 16.36
CA LYS A 285 -7.72 -9.69 17.42
C LYS A 285 -8.27 -10.97 18.07
N PHE A 286 -7.50 -12.06 18.02
CA PHE A 286 -7.78 -13.33 18.72
C PHE A 286 -9.25 -13.78 18.61
N MET A 287 -9.61 -14.48 17.53
CA MET A 287 -10.91 -15.14 17.47
C MET A 287 -10.95 -16.26 18.52
N THR A 288 -11.63 -16.00 19.63
CA THR A 288 -12.01 -17.02 20.62
C THR A 288 -13.26 -17.80 20.20
N ASN A 289 -14.04 -17.33 19.21
CA ASN A 289 -15.36 -17.91 18.91
C ASN A 289 -15.73 -18.07 17.42
N ILE A 290 -14.83 -17.83 16.47
CA ILE A 290 -15.01 -18.31 15.08
C ILE A 290 -13.78 -19.17 14.78
N PRO A 291 -13.95 -20.45 14.39
CA PRO A 291 -12.80 -21.31 14.17
C PRO A 291 -11.93 -20.72 13.06
N ARG A 292 -10.62 -20.63 13.28
CA ARG A 292 -9.60 -20.33 12.25
C ARG A 292 -9.82 -21.18 10.97
N LYS A 293 -10.42 -22.37 11.12
CA LYS A 293 -10.93 -23.26 10.06
C LYS A 293 -11.91 -22.57 9.10
N PHE A 294 -12.82 -21.72 9.55
CA PHE A 294 -13.85 -21.10 8.69
C PHE A 294 -13.26 -20.03 7.75
N CYS A 295 -12.26 -19.26 8.22
CA CYS A 295 -11.51 -18.35 7.36
C CYS A 295 -10.65 -19.09 6.33
N ILE A 296 -10.08 -20.23 6.73
CA ILE A 296 -9.35 -21.14 5.84
C ILE A 296 -10.31 -21.76 4.82
N GLU A 297 -11.51 -22.18 5.22
CA GLU A 297 -12.54 -22.72 4.33
C GLU A 297 -13.07 -21.68 3.35
N LEU A 298 -13.33 -20.43 3.76
CA LEU A 298 -13.68 -19.34 2.83
C LEU A 298 -12.59 -19.11 1.78
N ALA A 299 -11.31 -19.15 2.18
CA ALA A 299 -10.19 -19.08 1.26
C ALA A 299 -9.98 -20.38 0.44
N LEU A 300 -10.37 -21.56 0.91
CA LEU A 300 -10.20 -22.81 0.15
C LEU A 300 -11.36 -23.06 -0.81
N VAL A 301 -12.59 -22.70 -0.43
CA VAL A 301 -13.82 -22.90 -1.20
C VAL A 301 -13.87 -21.98 -2.42
N HIS A 302 -13.38 -20.74 -2.33
CA HIS A 302 -13.37 -19.82 -3.47
C HIS A 302 -12.17 -20.00 -4.41
N PHE A 303 -11.03 -20.47 -3.94
CA PHE A 303 -9.79 -20.50 -4.74
C PHE A 303 -9.52 -21.81 -5.51
N HIS A 304 -10.50 -22.72 -5.63
CA HIS A 304 -10.38 -23.98 -6.38
C HIS A 304 -9.10 -24.79 -6.05
N LEU A 305 -8.61 -24.73 -4.81
CA LEU A 305 -7.55 -25.61 -4.32
C LEU A 305 -8.16 -26.97 -3.91
N LYS A 306 -8.65 -27.74 -4.89
CA LYS A 306 -9.20 -29.09 -4.67
C LYS A 306 -8.18 -30.11 -4.11
N VAL A 307 -6.90 -29.76 -4.01
CA VAL A 307 -5.84 -30.71 -3.62
C VAL A 307 -5.54 -30.72 -2.11
N ILE A 308 -5.91 -29.68 -1.35
CA ILE A 308 -5.55 -29.61 0.08
C ILE A 308 -6.67 -30.07 1.02
N ALA A 309 -7.93 -30.02 0.57
CA ALA A 309 -9.08 -30.47 1.38
C ALA A 309 -9.06 -31.98 1.69
N VAL A 310 -8.40 -32.79 0.86
CA VAL A 310 -8.33 -34.26 1.06
C VAL A 310 -7.30 -34.66 2.12
N LEU A 311 -6.30 -33.81 2.42
CA LEU A 311 -5.26 -34.13 3.39
C LEU A 311 -5.56 -33.68 4.83
N ILE A 312 -6.55 -32.79 5.03
CA ILE A 312 -6.93 -32.28 6.37
C ILE A 312 -8.07 -33.11 7.00
N LEU A 313 -8.67 -34.05 6.26
CA LEU A 313 -9.72 -34.95 6.76
C LEU A 313 -9.23 -36.38 7.05
N LEU A 314 -7.93 -36.66 6.89
CA LEU A 314 -7.33 -37.97 7.14
C LEU A 314 -6.25 -37.98 8.24
N TYR A 315 -6.13 -36.92 9.03
CA TYR A 315 -5.40 -36.87 10.30
C TYR A 315 -6.12 -35.98 11.31
#